data_AF-A0A7Z9WTW5-F1
#
_entry.id   AF-A0A7Z9WTW5-F1
#
_cell.length_a   1.000
_cell.length_b   1.000
_cell.length_c   1.000
_cell.angle_alpha   90.00
_cell.angle_beta   90.00
_cell.angle_gamma   90.00
#
_symmetry.space_group_name_H-M   'P 1'
#
loop_
_entity.id
_entity.type
_entity.pdbx_description
1 polymer ?
#
loop_
_entity_poly.entity_id
_entity_poly.type
_entity_poly.pdbx_seq_one_letter_code
_entity_poly.pdbx_strand_id
1 'polypeptide(L)' 'ARSRQESRGAHYRLDYPNRDDDNWLKHTLYFQSQPVNTPRLAYVPVTLQPLTVPSFPPKKRVY' A
#
# COMPACT_ATOMS: atom_id res chain seq x y z
N ALA A 1 11.75 -1.11 -2.90
CA ALA A 1 10.32 -0.74 -3.00
C ALA A 1 9.79 -0.66 -4.45
N ARG A 2 10.44 -1.29 -5.44
CA ARG A 2 10.13 -1.12 -6.87
C ARG A 2 8.73 -1.64 -7.27
N SER A 3 8.23 -2.65 -6.56
CA SER A 3 6.94 -3.29 -6.84
C SER A 3 5.74 -2.39 -6.56
N ARG A 4 5.83 -1.41 -5.67
CA ARG A 4 4.74 -0.48 -5.33
C ARG A 4 4.78 0.75 -6.23
N GLN A 5 3.91 0.82 -7.22
CA GLN A 5 3.88 1.88 -8.24
C GLN A 5 2.90 3.00 -7.86
N GLU A 6 3.11 3.62 -6.69
CA GLU A 6 2.37 4.81 -6.23
C GLU A 6 3.27 5.66 -5.33
N SER A 7 2.79 6.85 -4.96
CA SER A 7 3.34 7.64 -3.86
C SER A 7 2.33 7.81 -2.73
N ARG A 8 2.71 7.40 -1.51
CA ARG A 8 1.88 7.55 -0.31
C ARG A 8 2.74 7.76 0.94
N GLY A 9 2.51 8.88 1.63
CA GLY A 9 3.22 9.21 2.87
C GLY A 9 4.72 9.37 2.64
N ALA A 10 5.53 8.58 3.35
CA ALA A 10 6.99 8.59 3.22
C ALA A 10 7.50 7.84 1.97
N HIS A 11 6.67 7.03 1.32
CA HIS A 11 7.03 6.39 0.07
C HIS A 11 6.70 7.33 -1.09
N TYR A 12 7.72 8.03 -1.60
CA TYR A 12 7.60 8.92 -2.75
C TYR A 12 8.40 8.41 -3.94
N ARG A 13 7.77 8.44 -5.12
CA ARG A 13 8.31 7.98 -6.40
C ARG A 13 8.12 9.06 -7.45
N LEU A 14 9.21 9.46 -8.10
CA LEU A 14 9.17 10.45 -9.18
C LEU A 14 8.40 9.96 -10.41
N ASP A 15 8.46 8.65 -10.69
CA ASP A 15 7.75 8.00 -11.80
C ASP A 15 6.26 7.74 -11.50
N TYR A 16 5.87 7.73 -10.22
CA TYR A 16 4.47 7.58 -9.77
C TYR A 16 4.17 8.58 -8.64
N PRO A 17 4.06 9.89 -8.92
CA PRO A 17 4.01 10.93 -7.89
C PRO A 17 2.68 11.00 -7.13
N ASN A 18 1.64 10.36 -7.66
CA ASN A 18 0.28 10.42 -7.11
C ASN A 18 -0.03 9.20 -6.24
N ARG A 19 -0.97 9.40 -5.30
CA ARG A 19 -1.61 8.33 -4.54
C ARG A 19 -2.60 7.60 -5.43
N ASP A 20 -2.60 6.28 -5.37
CA ASP A 20 -3.52 5.43 -6.14
C ASP A 20 -4.30 4.53 -5.16
N ASP A 21 -5.52 4.93 -4.84
CA ASP A 21 -6.36 4.19 -3.90
C ASP A 21 -7.04 2.98 -4.56
N ASP A 22 -7.23 2.99 -5.88
CA ASP A 22 -7.88 1.89 -6.59
C ASP A 22 -6.98 0.65 -6.64
N ASN A 23 -5.69 0.84 -6.94
CA ASN A 23 -4.76 -0.28 -7.07
C ASN A 23 -3.95 -0.55 -5.81
N TRP A 24 -3.70 0.47 -4.98
CA TRP A 24 -2.70 0.38 -3.90
C TRP A 24 -3.23 0.62 -2.49
N LEU A 25 -4.55 0.61 -2.28
CA LEU A 25 -5.15 0.57 -0.93
C LEU A 25 -5.03 -0.83 -0.30
N LYS A 26 -3.78 -1.28 -0.14
CA LYS A 26 -3.38 -2.58 0.37
C LYS A 26 -2.04 -2.51 1.12
N HIS A 27 -1.87 -3.44 2.05
CA HIS A 27 -0.62 -3.71 2.75
C HIS A 27 0.27 -4.59 1.88
N THR A 28 1.58 -4.32 1.89
CA THR A 28 2.59 -5.18 1.24
C THR A 28 3.19 -6.08 2.30
N LEU A 29 3.06 -7.38 2.12
CA LEU A 29 3.72 -8.39 2.95
C LEU A 29 4.92 -8.95 2.19
N TYR A 30 6.05 -9.04 2.86
CA TYR A 30 7.27 -9.61 2.32
C TYR A 30 7.60 -10.89 3.08
N PHE A 31 7.73 -11.98 2.36
CA PHE A 31 8.16 -13.27 2.89
C PHE A 31 9.53 -13.58 2.34
N GLN A 32 10.50 -13.68 3.24
CA GLN A 32 11.81 -14.21 2.92
C GLN A 32 11.68 -15.72 2.69
N SER A 33 11.95 -16.18 1.47
CA SER A 33 11.98 -17.60 1.14
C SER A 33 13.38 -18.17 1.30
N GLN A 34 13.47 -19.50 1.42
CA GLN A 34 14.70 -20.23 1.10
C GLN A 34 14.49 -21.02 -0.20
N PRO A 35 15.42 -20.93 -1.18
CA PRO A 35 16.65 -20.14 -1.15
C PRO A 35 16.39 -18.63 -1.15
N VAL A 36 17.38 -17.86 -0.65
CA VAL A 36 17.29 -16.42 -0.35
C VAL A 36 16.93 -15.55 -1.57
N ASN A 37 17.08 -16.07 -2.78
CA ASN A 37 16.89 -15.33 -4.03
C ASN A 37 15.46 -15.33 -4.60
N THR A 38 14.48 -15.97 -3.94
CA THR A 38 13.08 -16.02 -4.45
C THR A 38 12.06 -15.36 -3.51
N PRO A 39 12.27 -14.10 -3.10
CA PRO A 39 11.38 -13.47 -2.13
C PRO A 39 9.95 -13.40 -2.65
N ARG A 40 9.00 -13.75 -1.78
CA ARG A 40 7.58 -13.72 -2.12
C ARG A 40 6.95 -12.45 -1.57
N LEU A 41 6.30 -11.70 -2.45
CA LEU A 41 5.43 -10.60 -2.05
C LEU A 41 3.99 -11.09 -2.04
N ALA A 42 3.24 -10.67 -1.02
CA ALA A 42 1.79 -10.77 -1.00
C ALA A 42 1.18 -9.41 -0.68
N TYR A 43 -0.10 -9.25 -1.01
CA TYR A 43 -0.85 -8.05 -0.71
C TYR A 43 -2.13 -8.40 0.01
N VAL A 44 -2.45 -7.61 1.03
CA VAL A 44 -3.69 -7.78 1.82
C VAL A 44 -4.45 -6.46 1.76
N PRO A 45 -5.75 -6.47 1.44
CA PRO A 45 -6.54 -5.24 1.39
C PRO A 45 -6.57 -4.54 2.75
N VAL A 46 -6.68 -3.21 2.73
CA VAL A 46 -6.87 -2.44 3.97
C VAL A 46 -8.27 -2.68 4.52
N THR A 47 -8.40 -2.90 5.82
CA THR A 47 -9.70 -2.97 6.49
C THR A 47 -10.28 -1.56 6.64
N LEU A 48 -11.31 -1.26 5.84
CA LEU A 48 -11.98 0.05 5.87
C LEU A 48 -13.16 0.14 6.83
N GLN A 49 -13.66 -1.00 7.32
CA GLN A 49 -14.85 -1.04 8.16
C GLN A 49 -14.46 -1.19 9.64
N PRO A 50 -14.52 -0.12 10.46
CA PRO A 50 -14.33 -0.22 11.90
C PRO A 50 -15.58 -0.80 12.59
N LEU A 51 -15.41 -1.31 13.81
CA LEU A 51 -16.46 -2.02 14.55
C LEU A 51 -17.50 -1.09 15.19
N THR A 52 -17.08 0.09 15.64
CA THR A 52 -17.87 0.94 16.54
C THR A 52 -18.28 2.29 15.96
N VAL A 53 -17.64 2.72 14.87
CA VAL A 53 -17.84 4.04 14.27
C VAL A 53 -18.10 3.94 12.77
N PRO A 54 -18.69 4.95 12.12
CA PRO A 54 -18.75 4.99 10.67
C PRO A 54 -17.36 5.02 10.04
N SER A 55 -17.23 4.40 8.86
CA SER A 55 -15.99 4.42 8.09
C SER A 55 -15.69 5.83 7.57
N PHE A 56 -14.41 6.22 7.62
CA PHE A 56 -13.94 7.47 7.03
C PHE A 56 -13.36 7.19 5.64
N PRO A 57 -13.97 7.71 4.56
CA PRO A 57 -13.50 7.42 3.22
C PRO A 57 -12.12 8.05 2.96
N PRO A 58 -11.24 7.38 2.18
CA PRO A 58 -9.95 7.93 1.82
C PRO A 58 -10.08 9.27 1.09
N LYS A 59 -9.42 10.32 1.60
CA LYS A 59 -9.35 11.64 0.96
C LYS A 59 -7.90 12.02 0.69
N LYS A 60 -7.65 12.71 -0.43
CA LYS A 60 -6.31 13.24 -0.75
C LYS A 60 -5.84 14.14 0.39
N ARG A 61 -4.64 13.90 0.90
CA ARG A 61 -4.04 14.73 1.95
C ARG A 61 -3.36 15.94 1.29
N VAL A 62 -3.75 17.15 1.68
CA VAL A 62 -3.15 18.43 1.28
C VAL A 62 -2.64 19.10 2.56
N TYR A 63 -1.46 19.69 2.49
CA TYR A 63 -0.84 20.44 3.59
C TYR A 63 -0.99 21.93 3.37
#